data_AF-A0A432Q7Z7-F1
#
_entry.id   AF-A0A432Q7Z7-F1
#
_cell.length_a   1.000
_cell.length_b   1.000
_cell.length_c   1.000
_cell.angle_alpha   90.00
_cell.angle_beta   90.00
_cell.angle_gamma   90.00
#
_symmetry.space_group_name_H-M   'P 1'
#
loop_
_entity.id
_entity.type
_entity.pdbx_description
1 polymer ?
#
loop_
_entity_poly.entity_id
_entity_poly.type
_entity_poly.pdbx_seq_one_letter_code
_entity_poly.pdbx_strand_id
1 'polypeptide(L)'
;MTTMSVEIIPAQIKMLDLPQGRKNTLVFSINDIFENTSIVQSKNEIILEFENLIKEIQPLLYDKPSSTPKKTLWEIGRKIVKFRKNIIKKYRIYITNLNEAISNTLGVSESFIGYVVKFSNFSLKRQIDEKIPWSTYMEALNLPNKREFYYCLKLIKEGKLNSSKEVRGYVKSRNALLKNKNKK
;
A
#
# COMPACT_ATOMS: atom_id res chain seq x y z
N MET A 1 20.68 -27.51 18.49
CA MET A 1 19.96 -27.10 17.27
C MET A 1 19.68 -25.62 17.38
N THR A 2 20.58 -24.80 16.85
CA THR A 2 20.44 -23.34 16.84
C THR A 2 19.38 -22.98 15.81
N THR A 3 18.27 -22.40 16.24
CA THR A 3 17.29 -21.81 15.32
C THR A 3 17.99 -20.68 14.57
N MET A 4 18.46 -20.96 13.35
CA MET A 4 18.88 -19.89 12.44
C MET A 4 17.64 -19.06 12.15
N SER A 5 17.56 -17.87 12.73
CA SER A 5 16.61 -16.86 12.30
C SER A 5 16.87 -16.61 10.82
N VAL A 6 15.89 -16.92 9.97
CA VAL A 6 15.98 -16.60 8.55
C VAL A 6 15.96 -15.08 8.43
N GLU A 7 17.12 -14.50 8.18
CA GLU A 7 17.30 -13.05 8.10
C GLU A 7 16.58 -12.49 6.86
N ILE A 8 15.81 -11.42 7.06
CA ILE A 8 15.12 -10.70 5.99
C ILE A 8 15.94 -9.47 5.67
N ILE A 9 16.34 -9.35 4.41
CA ILE A 9 17.31 -8.35 3.97
C ILE A 9 16.55 -7.11 3.47
N PRO A 10 16.80 -5.92 4.04
CA PRO A 10 16.15 -4.70 3.59
C PRO A 10 16.71 -4.25 2.24
N ALA A 11 15.82 -3.76 1.37
CA ALA A 11 16.19 -3.18 0.09
C ALA A 11 15.36 -1.94 -0.22
N GLN A 12 15.82 -1.16 -1.19
CA GLN A 12 15.10 -0.02 -1.74
C GLN A 12 15.05 -0.09 -3.26
N ILE A 13 13.93 0.33 -3.85
CA ILE A 13 13.86 0.58 -5.29
C ILE A 13 14.15 2.07 -5.52
N LYS A 14 15.11 2.37 -6.38
CA LYS A 14 15.44 3.73 -6.82
C LYS A 14 15.23 3.87 -8.31
N MET A 15 14.67 5.01 -8.71
CA MET A 15 14.60 5.41 -10.12
C MET A 15 15.86 6.20 -10.45
N LEU A 16 16.59 5.77 -11.48
CA LEU A 16 17.79 6.41 -11.98
C LEU A 16 17.47 7.10 -13.31
N ASP A 17 17.89 8.36 -13.45
CA ASP A 17 17.91 9.05 -14.74
C ASP A 17 19.17 8.62 -15.50
N LEU A 18 18.99 7.87 -16.58
CA LEU A 18 20.06 7.44 -17.49
C LEU A 18 19.93 8.19 -18.83
N PRO A 19 20.99 8.26 -19.65
CA PRO A 19 20.91 8.88 -20.98
C PRO A 19 19.82 8.26 -21.89
N GLN A 20 19.47 7.00 -21.65
CA GLN A 20 18.44 6.27 -22.39
C GLN A 20 17.04 6.36 -21.74
N GLY A 21 16.88 7.18 -20.70
CA GLY A 21 15.64 7.37 -19.97
C GLY A 21 15.71 6.90 -18.51
N ARG A 22 14.54 6.84 -17.86
CA ARG A 22 14.43 6.47 -16.45
C ARG A 22 14.39 4.95 -16.28
N LYS A 23 15.16 4.43 -15.33
CA LYS A 23 15.20 2.99 -15.01
C LYS A 23 15.12 2.75 -13.51
N ASN A 24 14.27 1.81 -13.10
CA ASN A 24 14.21 1.36 -11.71
C ASN A 24 15.34 0.36 -11.42
N THR A 25 15.93 0.45 -10.22
CA THR A 25 16.96 -0.48 -9.75
C THR A 25 16.79 -0.79 -8.27
N LEU A 26 17.21 -2.00 -7.88
CA LEU A 26 17.21 -2.42 -6.47
C LEU A 26 18.55 -2.07 -5.84
N VAL A 27 18.51 -1.46 -4.66
CA VAL A 27 19.66 -1.01 -3.88
C VAL A 27 19.60 -1.64 -2.50
N PHE A 28 20.75 -2.10 -2.03
CA PHE A 28 20.94 -2.74 -0.73
C PHE A 28 21.94 -1.93 0.11
N SER A 29 22.01 -2.22 1.41
CA SER A 29 23.15 -1.77 2.22
C SER A 29 24.44 -2.40 1.68
N ILE A 30 25.56 -1.70 1.85
CA ILE A 30 26.86 -2.23 1.44
C ILE A 30 27.22 -3.50 2.23
N ASN A 31 26.86 -3.56 3.52
CA ASN A 31 27.12 -4.72 4.39
C ASN A 31 26.34 -5.95 3.89
N ASP A 32 25.06 -5.79 3.55
CA ASP A 32 24.22 -6.88 3.03
C ASP A 32 24.82 -7.49 1.75
N ILE A 33 25.42 -6.67 0.89
CA ILE A 33 26.05 -7.12 -0.36
C ILE A 33 27.29 -7.96 -0.07
N PHE A 34 28.13 -7.55 0.89
CA PHE A 34 29.32 -8.30 1.28
C PHE A 34 28.98 -9.63 1.96
N GLU A 35 27.92 -9.66 2.76
CA GLU A 35 27.51 -10.85 3.51
C GLU A 35 26.73 -11.87 2.67
N ASN A 36 26.12 -11.43 1.56
CA ASN A 36 25.23 -12.27 0.76
C ASN A 36 25.37 -12.01 -0.75
N THR A 37 26.40 -12.62 -1.36
CA THR A 37 26.69 -12.49 -2.81
C THR A 37 25.56 -12.99 -3.73
N SER A 38 24.66 -13.85 -3.23
CA SER A 38 23.47 -14.34 -3.96
C SER A 38 22.37 -13.29 -4.16
N ILE A 39 22.38 -12.19 -3.38
CA ILE A 39 21.42 -11.09 -3.52
C ILE A 39 21.55 -10.40 -4.89
N VAL A 40 22.79 -10.29 -5.40
CA VAL A 40 23.07 -9.61 -6.67
C VAL A 40 22.35 -10.31 -7.84
N GLN A 41 22.18 -11.63 -7.77
CA GLN A 41 21.43 -12.40 -8.76
C GLN A 41 19.91 -12.12 -8.66
N SER A 42 19.38 -12.05 -7.44
CA SER A 42 17.95 -11.78 -7.17
C SER A 42 17.52 -10.37 -7.59
N LYS A 43 18.45 -9.40 -7.65
CA LYS A 43 18.17 -8.00 -7.99
C LYS A 43 17.42 -7.85 -9.32
N ASN A 44 17.87 -8.51 -10.38
CA ASN A 44 17.26 -8.36 -11.71
C ASN A 44 15.86 -8.99 -11.75
N GLU A 45 15.66 -10.15 -11.12
CA GLU A 45 14.36 -10.80 -11.06
C GLU A 45 13.34 -9.95 -10.29
N ILE A 46 13.73 -9.37 -9.15
CA ILE A 46 12.86 -8.51 -8.35
C ILE A 46 12.44 -7.26 -9.13
N ILE A 47 13.36 -6.67 -9.90
CA ILE A 47 13.05 -5.50 -10.73
C ILE A 47 12.10 -5.87 -11.87
N LEU A 48 12.28 -7.02 -12.51
CA LEU A 48 11.33 -7.50 -13.53
C LEU A 48 9.94 -7.75 -12.91
N GLU A 49 9.86 -8.37 -11.73
CA GLU A 49 8.59 -8.54 -11.03
C GLU A 49 7.94 -7.20 -10.66
N PHE A 50 8.74 -6.21 -10.26
CA PHE A 50 8.26 -4.86 -9.99
C PHE A 50 7.72 -4.18 -11.25
N GLU A 51 8.45 -4.23 -12.36
CA GLU A 51 8.01 -3.69 -13.64
C GLU A 51 6.74 -4.37 -14.15
N ASN A 52 6.60 -5.69 -13.95
CA ASN A 52 5.38 -6.42 -14.27
C ASN A 52 4.21 -5.97 -13.39
N LEU A 53 4.42 -5.76 -12.08
CA LEU A 53 3.41 -5.17 -11.21
C LEU A 53 2.96 -3.80 -11.74
N ILE A 54 3.89 -2.93 -12.12
CA ILE A 54 3.59 -1.61 -12.67
C ILE A 54 2.77 -1.73 -13.95
N LYS A 55 3.18 -2.59 -14.90
CA LYS A 55 2.45 -2.86 -16.15
C LYS A 55 1.03 -3.38 -15.91
N GLU A 56 0.81 -4.15 -14.85
CA GLU A 56 -0.52 -4.65 -14.49
C GLU A 56 -1.43 -3.57 -13.88
N ILE A 57 -0.88 -2.64 -13.07
CA ILE A 57 -1.70 -1.66 -12.32
C ILE A 57 -1.86 -0.32 -13.05
N GLN A 58 -0.89 0.09 -13.86
CA GLN A 58 -0.94 1.34 -14.62
C GLN A 58 -2.20 1.46 -15.49
N PRO A 59 -2.59 0.46 -16.32
CA PRO A 59 -3.80 0.58 -17.15
C PRO A 59 -5.11 0.56 -16.34
N LEU A 60 -5.06 0.18 -15.06
CA LEU A 60 -6.22 0.19 -14.18
C LEU A 60 -6.47 1.58 -13.55
N LEU A 61 -5.47 2.46 -13.59
CA LEU A 61 -5.58 3.82 -13.07
C LEU A 61 -6.17 4.73 -14.13
N TYR A 62 -7.14 5.53 -13.71
CA TYR A 62 -7.72 6.58 -14.54
C TYR A 62 -6.80 7.81 -14.46
N ASP A 63 -6.85 8.68 -15.47
CA ASP A 63 -6.08 9.95 -15.54
C ASP A 63 -6.18 10.75 -14.24
N LYS A 64 -7.36 10.74 -13.62
CA LYS A 64 -7.56 11.20 -12.25
C LYS A 64 -7.65 9.99 -11.32
N PRO A 65 -6.62 9.70 -10.50
CA PRO A 65 -6.59 8.50 -9.66
C PRO A 65 -7.79 8.36 -8.72
N SER A 66 -8.31 9.48 -8.21
CA SER A 66 -9.48 9.50 -7.33
C SER A 66 -10.80 9.10 -8.00
N SER A 67 -10.86 9.14 -9.34
CA SER A 67 -12.02 8.77 -10.14
C SER A 67 -12.03 7.27 -10.48
N THR A 68 -10.92 6.56 -10.24
CA THR A 68 -10.82 5.12 -10.43
C THR A 68 -11.91 4.40 -9.60
N PRO A 69 -12.63 3.40 -10.17
CA PRO A 69 -13.61 2.62 -9.42
C PRO A 69 -13.01 1.99 -8.15
N LYS A 70 -13.77 1.93 -7.07
CA LYS A 70 -13.25 1.57 -5.74
C LYS A 70 -12.88 0.10 -5.70
N LYS A 71 -13.61 -0.76 -6.39
CA LYS A 71 -13.25 -2.18 -6.60
C LYS A 71 -11.94 -2.31 -7.38
N THR A 72 -11.68 -1.43 -8.35
CA THR A 72 -10.41 -1.37 -9.09
C THR A 72 -9.27 -0.91 -8.20
N LEU A 73 -9.47 0.13 -7.39
CA LEU A 73 -8.50 0.57 -6.37
C LEU A 73 -8.18 -0.56 -5.37
N TRP A 74 -9.20 -1.29 -4.92
CA TRP A 74 -8.99 -2.48 -4.07
C TRP A 74 -8.13 -3.53 -4.76
N GLU A 75 -8.37 -3.79 -6.04
CA GLU A 75 -7.61 -4.76 -6.83
C GLU A 75 -6.14 -4.35 -6.99
N ILE A 76 -5.87 -3.08 -7.29
CA ILE A 76 -4.52 -2.51 -7.31
C ILE A 76 -3.83 -2.75 -5.96
N GLY A 77 -4.49 -2.38 -4.85
CA GLY A 77 -3.93 -2.61 -3.51
C GLY A 77 -3.65 -4.09 -3.22
N ARG A 78 -4.52 -5.01 -3.67
CA ARG A 78 -4.29 -6.45 -3.54
C ARG A 78 -3.09 -6.94 -4.34
N LYS A 79 -2.89 -6.44 -5.57
CA LYS A 79 -1.72 -6.77 -6.38
C LYS A 79 -0.43 -6.31 -5.69
N ILE A 80 -0.40 -5.10 -5.15
CA ILE A 80 0.75 -4.57 -4.38
C ILE A 80 1.04 -5.40 -3.14
N VAL A 81 0.01 -5.75 -2.35
CA VAL A 81 0.17 -6.61 -1.15
C VAL A 81 0.66 -8.00 -1.52
N LYS A 82 0.14 -8.58 -2.62
CA LYS A 82 0.58 -9.90 -3.12
C LYS A 82 2.04 -9.85 -3.56
N PHE A 83 2.42 -8.84 -4.34
CA PHE A 83 3.81 -8.62 -4.74
C PHE A 83 4.74 -8.56 -3.53
N ARG A 84 4.44 -7.71 -2.53
CA ARG A 84 5.25 -7.60 -1.31
C ARG A 84 5.45 -8.96 -0.62
N LYS A 85 4.38 -9.74 -0.49
CA LYS A 85 4.45 -11.08 0.13
C LYS A 85 5.27 -12.06 -0.69
N ASN A 86 5.14 -12.02 -2.02
CA ASN A 86 5.89 -12.88 -2.93
C ASN A 86 7.39 -12.58 -2.86
N ILE A 87 7.79 -11.30 -2.86
CA ILE A 87 9.20 -10.93 -2.76
C ILE A 87 9.83 -11.43 -1.46
N ILE A 88 9.15 -11.22 -0.32
CA ILE A 88 9.64 -11.70 0.98
C ILE A 88 9.71 -13.24 0.99
N LYS A 89 8.71 -13.93 0.45
CA LYS A 89 8.65 -15.40 0.44
C LYS A 89 9.72 -16.01 -0.47
N LYS A 90 9.92 -15.46 -1.67
CA LYS A 90 10.81 -16.01 -2.71
C LYS A 90 12.26 -15.63 -2.48
N TYR A 91 12.53 -14.38 -2.13
CA TYR A 91 13.90 -13.83 -2.08
C TYR A 91 14.37 -13.45 -0.68
N ARG A 92 13.52 -13.56 0.35
CA ARG A 92 13.81 -13.08 1.71
C ARG A 92 14.20 -11.60 1.76
N ILE A 93 13.70 -10.80 0.82
CA ILE A 93 13.97 -9.37 0.72
C ILE A 93 12.73 -8.56 1.12
N TYR A 94 12.94 -7.49 1.88
CA TYR A 94 11.91 -6.53 2.24
C TYR A 94 12.18 -5.17 1.59
N ILE A 95 11.34 -4.79 0.62
CA ILE A 95 11.44 -3.49 -0.05
C ILE A 95 10.81 -2.43 0.84
N THR A 96 11.66 -1.65 1.50
CA THR A 96 11.29 -0.68 2.54
C THR A 96 10.50 0.50 1.99
N ASN A 97 10.83 0.97 0.78
CA ASN A 97 10.22 2.13 0.14
C ASN A 97 9.25 1.77 -1.00
N LEU A 98 8.60 0.60 -0.96
CA LEU A 98 7.77 0.12 -2.06
C LEU A 98 6.67 1.11 -2.48
N ASN A 99 6.02 1.78 -1.52
CA ASN A 99 4.95 2.73 -1.83
C ASN A 99 5.47 3.95 -2.59
N GLU A 100 6.63 4.49 -2.15
CA GLU A 100 7.33 5.59 -2.80
C GLU A 100 7.77 5.20 -4.22
N ALA A 101 8.37 4.01 -4.39
CA ALA A 101 8.80 3.52 -5.69
C ALA A 101 7.64 3.39 -6.69
N ILE A 102 6.50 2.86 -6.25
CA ILE A 102 5.28 2.77 -7.06
C ILE A 102 4.75 4.18 -7.39
N SER A 103 4.71 5.06 -6.39
CA SER A 103 4.26 6.44 -6.53
C SER A 103 5.06 7.20 -7.58
N ASN A 104 6.40 7.15 -7.51
CA ASN A 104 7.30 7.77 -8.47
C ASN A 104 7.13 7.19 -9.87
N THR A 105 6.94 5.88 -9.99
CA THR A 105 6.79 5.22 -11.31
C THR A 105 5.44 5.53 -11.97
N LEU A 106 4.36 5.63 -11.18
CA LEU A 106 3.01 5.88 -11.70
C LEU A 106 2.64 7.37 -11.77
N GLY A 107 3.47 8.27 -11.25
CA GLY A 107 3.16 9.70 -11.20
C GLY A 107 1.99 10.06 -10.27
N VAL A 108 1.79 9.31 -9.19
CA VAL A 108 0.75 9.55 -8.17
C VAL A 108 1.37 9.83 -6.81
N SER A 109 0.62 10.37 -5.84
CA SER A 109 1.18 10.61 -4.50
C SER A 109 1.43 9.32 -3.73
N GLU A 110 2.49 9.28 -2.92
CA GLU A 110 2.79 8.14 -2.05
C GLU A 110 1.64 7.85 -1.08
N SER A 111 1.04 8.90 -0.53
CA SER A 111 -0.12 8.79 0.36
C SER A 111 -1.30 8.09 -0.31
N PHE A 112 -1.53 8.34 -1.61
CA PHE A 112 -2.57 7.64 -2.37
C PHE A 112 -2.30 6.14 -2.42
N ILE A 113 -1.07 5.72 -2.74
CA ILE A 113 -0.66 4.30 -2.72
C ILE A 113 -0.83 3.71 -1.31
N GLY A 114 -0.44 4.45 -0.28
CA GLY A 114 -0.65 4.07 1.13
C GLY A 114 -2.11 3.78 1.46
N TYR A 115 -3.03 4.67 1.07
CA TYR A 115 -4.47 4.47 1.24
C TYR A 115 -4.99 3.29 0.42
N VAL A 116 -4.56 3.12 -0.83
CA VAL A 116 -4.97 2.00 -1.70
C VAL A 116 -4.58 0.64 -1.09
N VAL A 117 -3.33 0.52 -0.63
CA VAL A 117 -2.84 -0.67 0.07
C VAL A 117 -3.63 -0.91 1.36
N LYS A 118 -3.81 0.12 2.19
CA LYS A 118 -4.58 0.01 3.45
C LYS A 118 -6.03 -0.40 3.19
N PHE A 119 -6.66 0.19 2.18
CA PHE A 119 -8.03 -0.11 1.76
C PHE A 119 -8.21 -1.58 1.38
N SER A 120 -7.29 -2.12 0.58
CA SER A 120 -7.30 -3.54 0.18
C SER A 120 -7.14 -4.52 1.35
N ASN A 121 -6.48 -4.09 2.43
CA ASN A 121 -6.30 -4.88 3.64
C ASN A 121 -7.51 -4.79 4.57
N PHE A 122 -8.17 -3.63 4.63
CA PHE A 122 -9.31 -3.39 5.51
C PHE A 122 -10.62 -3.95 4.93
N SER A 123 -10.82 -3.83 3.62
CA SER A 123 -12.08 -4.15 2.94
C SER A 123 -12.08 -5.53 2.27
N LEU A 124 -13.27 -6.15 2.19
CA LEU A 124 -13.53 -7.27 1.28
C LEU A 124 -14.14 -6.74 -0.02
N LYS A 125 -13.74 -7.27 -1.19
CA LYS A 125 -14.22 -6.82 -2.51
C LYS A 125 -15.75 -6.70 -2.59
N ARG A 126 -16.48 -7.66 -2.00
CA ARG A 126 -17.95 -7.71 -1.96
C ARG A 126 -18.63 -6.63 -1.10
N GLN A 127 -17.90 -6.02 -0.16
CA GLN A 127 -18.43 -5.00 0.74
C GLN A 127 -18.17 -3.58 0.25
N ILE A 128 -17.42 -3.44 -0.85
CA ILE A 128 -17.11 -2.16 -1.46
C ILE A 128 -18.34 -1.64 -2.17
N ASP A 129 -18.77 -0.46 -1.72
CA ASP A 129 -19.82 0.33 -2.33
C ASP A 129 -19.19 1.39 -3.24
N GLU A 130 -19.51 1.34 -4.53
CA GLU A 130 -19.01 2.29 -5.54
C GLU A 130 -19.65 3.68 -5.40
N LYS A 131 -20.82 3.78 -4.75
CA LYS A 131 -21.53 5.04 -4.53
C LYS A 131 -20.86 5.90 -3.47
N ILE A 132 -20.11 5.30 -2.54
CA ILE A 132 -19.36 6.04 -1.53
C ILE A 132 -18.12 6.68 -2.19
N PRO A 133 -17.94 8.02 -2.13
CA PRO A 133 -16.77 8.68 -2.70
C PRO A 133 -15.44 8.17 -2.14
N TRP A 134 -14.37 8.18 -2.95
CA TRP A 134 -13.05 7.74 -2.50
C TRP A 134 -12.53 8.56 -1.31
N SER A 135 -12.78 9.88 -1.29
CA SER A 135 -12.44 10.75 -0.16
C SER A 135 -13.03 10.25 1.16
N THR A 136 -14.28 9.79 1.14
CA THR A 136 -14.95 9.24 2.31
C THR A 136 -14.28 7.95 2.81
N TYR A 137 -13.84 7.08 1.90
CA TYR A 137 -13.05 5.92 2.28
C TYR A 137 -11.70 6.31 2.89
N MET A 138 -10.99 7.29 2.33
CA MET A 138 -9.72 7.76 2.89
C MET A 138 -9.88 8.28 4.32
N GLU A 139 -10.93 9.06 4.59
CA GLU A 139 -11.24 9.53 5.93
C GLU A 139 -11.54 8.36 6.88
N ALA A 140 -12.41 7.42 6.48
CA ALA A 140 -12.73 6.24 7.28
C ALA A 140 -11.51 5.34 7.54
N LEU A 141 -10.57 5.27 6.60
CA LEU A 141 -9.33 4.50 6.74
C LEU A 141 -8.41 5.07 7.82
N ASN A 142 -8.62 6.28 8.32
CA ASN A 142 -7.89 6.82 9.48
C ASN A 142 -8.36 6.24 10.83
N LEU A 143 -9.33 5.34 10.82
CA LEU A 143 -9.70 4.53 11.99
C LEU A 143 -8.67 3.42 12.24
N PRO A 144 -8.48 3.01 13.50
CA PRO A 144 -7.33 2.19 13.90
C PRO A 144 -7.47 0.73 13.50
N ASN A 145 -8.69 0.24 13.28
CA ASN A 145 -8.95 -1.16 12.99
C ASN A 145 -10.16 -1.34 12.07
N LYS A 146 -10.31 -2.56 11.54
CA LYS A 146 -11.38 -2.91 10.59
C LYS A 146 -12.78 -2.75 11.19
N ARG A 147 -12.96 -3.09 12.47
CA ARG A 147 -14.28 -3.00 13.14
C ARG A 147 -14.79 -1.57 13.11
N GLU A 148 -13.96 -0.62 13.52
CA GLU A 148 -14.30 0.80 13.51
C GLU A 148 -14.54 1.32 12.08
N PHE A 149 -13.68 0.93 11.13
CA PHE A 149 -13.85 1.25 9.72
C PHE A 149 -15.22 0.79 9.17
N TYR A 150 -15.59 -0.47 9.39
CA TYR A 150 -16.88 -0.99 8.92
C TYR A 150 -18.08 -0.36 9.63
N TYR A 151 -17.95 -0.03 10.92
CA TYR A 151 -19.00 0.69 11.63
C TYR A 151 -19.20 2.10 11.07
N CYS A 152 -18.12 2.81 10.74
CA CYS A 152 -18.20 4.09 10.03
C CYS A 152 -18.91 3.96 8.68
N LEU A 153 -18.56 2.95 7.87
CA LEU A 153 -19.24 2.70 6.60
C LEU A 153 -20.73 2.37 6.77
N LYS A 154 -21.11 1.68 7.84
CA LYS A 154 -22.50 1.43 8.20
C LYS A 154 -23.25 2.74 8.47
N LEU A 155 -22.67 3.65 9.26
CA LEU A 155 -23.26 4.96 9.55
C LEU A 155 -23.44 5.81 8.28
N ILE A 156 -22.48 5.76 7.35
CA ILE A 156 -22.59 6.44 6.05
C ILE A 156 -23.77 5.87 5.25
N LYS A 157 -23.88 4.54 5.16
CA LYS A 157 -24.97 3.87 4.41
C LYS A 157 -26.35 4.12 5.02
N GLU A 158 -26.42 4.31 6.33
CA GLU A 158 -27.65 4.67 7.05
C GLU A 158 -28.01 6.16 6.93
N GLY A 159 -27.21 6.97 6.23
CA GLY A 159 -27.43 8.43 6.11
C GLY A 159 -27.15 9.21 7.40
N LYS A 160 -26.45 8.60 8.36
CA LYS A 160 -26.04 9.26 9.63
C LYS A 160 -24.77 10.09 9.47
N LEU A 161 -23.99 9.85 8.42
CA LEU A 161 -22.81 10.62 8.03
C LEU A 161 -22.89 10.89 6.53
N ASN A 162 -23.26 12.11 6.15
CA ASN A 162 -23.63 12.45 4.77
C ASN A 162 -22.54 13.22 4.02
N SER A 163 -21.57 13.77 4.75
CA SER A 163 -20.48 14.57 4.19
C SER A 163 -19.10 14.08 4.62
N SER A 164 -18.07 14.36 3.81
CA SER A 164 -16.68 14.10 4.20
C SER A 164 -16.29 14.82 5.49
N LYS A 165 -16.88 15.99 5.77
CA LYS A 165 -16.65 16.76 7.02
C LYS A 165 -17.19 16.01 8.24
N GLU A 166 -18.39 15.46 8.17
CA GLU A 166 -18.98 14.67 9.26
C GLU A 166 -18.18 13.39 9.50
N VAL A 167 -17.77 12.71 8.44
CA VAL A 167 -16.94 11.50 8.54
C VAL A 167 -15.61 11.83 9.23
N ARG A 168 -14.93 12.90 8.83
CA ARG A 168 -13.69 13.36 9.48
C ARG A 168 -13.90 13.70 10.95
N GLY A 169 -14.99 14.40 11.27
CA GLY A 169 -15.37 14.72 12.65
C GLY A 169 -15.59 13.47 13.50
N TYR A 170 -16.34 12.51 12.97
CA TYR A 170 -16.56 11.21 13.59
C TYR A 170 -15.24 10.46 13.85
N VAL A 171 -14.37 10.38 12.85
CA VAL A 171 -13.07 9.69 12.96
C VAL A 171 -12.18 10.34 14.02
N LYS A 172 -12.10 11.68 14.05
CA LYS A 172 -11.32 12.42 15.05
C LYS A 172 -11.81 12.13 16.47
N SER A 173 -13.13 12.25 16.71
CA SER A 173 -13.75 11.98 18.01
C SER A 173 -13.53 10.53 18.44
N ARG A 174 -13.71 9.58 17.51
CA ARG A 174 -13.54 8.15 17.80
C ARG A 174 -12.11 7.81 18.18
N ASN A 175 -11.13 8.34 17.45
CA ASN A 175 -9.71 8.14 17.75
C ASN A 175 -9.31 8.73 19.12
N ALA A 176 -9.85 9.90 19.49
CA ALA A 176 -9.62 10.49 20.81
C ALA A 176 -10.17 9.61 21.94
N LEU A 177 -11.40 9.09 21.79
CA LEU A 177 -12.02 8.19 22.76
C LEU A 177 -11.23 6.89 22.96
N LEU A 178 -10.74 6.29 21.87
CA LEU A 178 -9.96 5.05 21.94
C LEU A 178 -8.59 5.25 22.60
N LYS A 179 -7.93 6.38 22.36
CA LYS A 179 -6.68 6.74 23.04
C LYS A 179 -6.86 6.86 24.55
N ASN A 180 -7.98 7.44 25.00
CA ASN A 180 -8.24 7.62 26.43
C ASN A 180 -8.59 6.31 27.15
N LYS A 181 -9.17 5.33 26.45
CA LYS A 181 -9.44 4.00 27.02
C LYS A 181 -8.18 3.17 27.24
N ASN A 182 -7.16 3.33 26.41
CA ASN A 182 -5.91 2.58 26.52
C ASN A 182 -4.91 3.20 27.52
N LYS A 183 -5.28 4.32 28.17
CA LYS A 183 -4.49 4.99 29.21
C LYS A 183 -4.98 4.70 30.63
N LYS A 184 -6.10 3.98 30.76
CA LYS A 184 -6.66 3.50 32.03
C LYS A 184 -6.43 2.00 32.12
#